data_AF-A0A0S8HV41-F1
#
_entry.id   AF-A0A0S8HV41-F1
#
_cell.length_a   1.000
_cell.length_b   1.000
_cell.length_c   1.000
_cell.angle_alpha   90.00
_cell.angle_beta   90.00
_cell.angle_gamma   90.00
#
_symmetry.space_group_name_H-M   'P 1'
#
loop_
_entity.id
_entity.type
_entity.pdbx_description
1 polymer ?
#
loop_
_entity_poly.entity_id
_entity_poly.type
_entity_poly.pdbx_seq_one_letter_code
_entity_poly.pdbx_strand_id
1 'polypeptide(L)'
;MKMDYDTDNPVAYGMTERGIAFFSRGHLFEINPDSAATLSPDLLPKVVARFADEPLLLSGYVERDEIIRGKPAVLDVPYGEGRIILFGFSFHNRAQAHTTFKLFFNSMYY
;
A
#
# COMPACT_ATOMS: atom_id res chain seq x y z
N MET A 1 4.88 -0.25 11.14
CA MET A 1 4.24 1.05 10.90
C MET A 1 2.74 0.84 10.79
N LYS A 2 1.94 1.77 11.31
CA LYS A 2 0.48 1.71 11.23
C LYS A 2 0.01 2.02 9.80
N MET A 3 -1.06 1.33 9.39
CA MET A 3 -1.56 1.34 8.02
C MET A 3 -3.08 1.46 8.01
N ASP A 4 -3.60 2.15 6.99
CA ASP A 4 -5.00 2.14 6.61
C ASP A 4 -5.15 1.39 5.28
N TYR A 5 -6.12 0.48 5.20
CA TYR A 5 -6.39 -0.38 4.05
C TYR A 5 -7.79 -0.09 3.48
N ASP A 6 -7.88 -0.02 2.16
CA ASP A 6 -9.15 0.03 1.44
C ASP A 6 -9.69 -1.39 1.26
N THR A 7 -10.55 -1.85 2.17
CA THR A 7 -11.07 -3.22 2.18
C THR A 7 -12.08 -3.51 1.07
N ASP A 8 -12.56 -2.47 0.36
CA ASP A 8 -13.39 -2.64 -0.83
C ASP A 8 -12.55 -3.04 -2.06
N ASN A 9 -11.24 -2.82 -2.01
CA ASN A 9 -10.32 -3.27 -3.04
C ASN A 9 -10.05 -4.79 -2.93
N PRO A 10 -10.17 -5.57 -4.02
CA PRO A 10 -9.89 -7.02 -4.00
C PRO A 10 -8.51 -7.40 -3.50
N VAL A 11 -7.48 -6.56 -3.71
CA VAL A 11 -6.13 -6.80 -3.17
C VAL A 11 -6.13 -6.82 -1.64
N ALA A 12 -6.97 -6.02 -0.99
CA ALA A 12 -7.11 -5.99 0.46
C ALA A 12 -8.24 -6.91 0.99
N TYR A 13 -8.77 -7.82 0.17
CA TYR A 13 -9.83 -8.73 0.59
C TYR A 13 -9.48 -9.50 1.88
N GLY A 14 -10.38 -9.44 2.87
CA GLY A 14 -10.22 -10.10 4.16
C GLY A 14 -9.19 -9.44 5.10
N MET A 15 -8.69 -8.25 4.77
CA MET A 15 -7.95 -7.38 5.68
C MET A 15 -8.92 -6.62 6.59
N THR A 16 -8.42 -6.07 7.69
CA THR A 16 -9.10 -5.03 8.47
C THR A 16 -8.72 -3.65 7.93
N GLU A 17 -9.60 -2.66 8.05
CA GLU A 17 -9.32 -1.27 7.62
C GLU A 17 -8.07 -0.69 8.28
N ARG A 18 -7.81 -1.04 9.55
CA ARG A 18 -6.61 -0.64 10.29
C ARG A 18 -5.69 -1.84 10.48
N GLY A 19 -4.39 -1.65 10.28
CA GLY A 19 -3.42 -2.69 10.58
C GLY A 19 -1.98 -2.20 10.62
N ILE A 20 -1.05 -3.13 10.42
CA ILE A 20 0.39 -2.87 10.55
C ILE A 20 1.18 -3.53 9.43
N ALA A 21 2.20 -2.82 8.96
CA ALA A 21 3.19 -3.31 8.02
C ALA A 21 4.61 -3.18 8.59
N PHE A 22 5.46 -4.16 8.30
CA PHE A 22 6.88 -4.05 8.57
C PHE A 22 7.54 -3.19 7.49
N PHE A 23 8.27 -2.16 7.91
CA PHE A 23 8.94 -1.24 7.00
C PHE A 23 10.44 -1.25 7.28
N SER A 24 11.23 -1.53 6.24
CA SER A 24 12.68 -1.38 6.25
C SER A 24 13.15 -1.18 4.82
N ARG A 25 13.84 -0.08 4.53
CA ARG A 25 14.32 0.27 3.18
C ARG A 25 13.23 0.13 2.10
N GLY A 26 12.01 0.57 2.43
CA GLY A 26 10.87 0.53 1.52
C GLY A 26 10.88 1.67 0.50
N HIS A 27 9.80 1.76 -0.27
CA HIS A 27 9.56 2.79 -1.26
C HIS A 27 8.33 3.63 -0.88
N LEU A 28 8.39 4.92 -1.24
CA LEU A 28 7.26 5.83 -1.12
C LEU A 28 6.69 6.08 -2.51
N PHE A 29 5.36 6.14 -2.62
CA PHE A 29 4.70 6.45 -3.87
C PHE A 29 3.88 7.73 -3.77
N GLU A 30 3.76 8.40 -4.91
CA GLU A 30 2.83 9.50 -5.12
C GLU A 30 2.17 9.33 -6.48
N ILE A 31 0.87 9.64 -6.56
CA ILE A 31 0.15 9.67 -7.83
C ILE A 31 0.25 11.11 -8.34
N ASN A 32 0.93 11.30 -9.47
CA ASN A 32 1.04 12.60 -10.09
C ASN A 32 -0.36 13.06 -10.58
N PRO A 33 -0.88 14.21 -10.08
CA PRO A 33 -2.23 14.65 -10.39
C PRO A 33 -2.41 15.04 -11.86
N ASP A 34 -1.39 15.64 -12.48
CA ASP A 34 -1.43 16.04 -13.89
C ASP A 34 -1.50 14.81 -14.79
N SER A 35 -0.72 13.78 -14.47
CA SER A 35 -0.77 12.50 -15.19
C SER A 35 -2.11 11.82 -14.99
N ALA A 36 -2.61 11.76 -13.75
CA ALA A 36 -3.89 11.14 -13.44
C ALA A 36 -5.06 11.82 -14.14
N ALA A 37 -5.05 13.16 -14.26
CA ALA A 37 -6.10 13.92 -14.93
C ALA A 37 -6.25 13.60 -16.43
N THR A 38 -5.20 13.05 -17.07
CA THR A 38 -5.22 12.65 -18.49
C THR A 38 -5.71 11.22 -18.70
N LEU A 39 -5.80 10.41 -17.64
CA LEU A 39 -6.20 9.01 -17.74
C LEU A 39 -7.71 8.86 -17.68
N SER A 40 -8.23 7.88 -18.41
CA SER A 40 -9.61 7.43 -18.25
C SER A 40 -9.81 6.84 -16.83
N PRO A 41 -11.02 6.96 -16.23
CA PRO A 41 -11.25 6.54 -14.84
C PRO A 41 -10.88 5.08 -14.53
N ASP A 42 -10.97 4.20 -15.52
CA ASP A 42 -10.60 2.78 -15.47
C ASP A 42 -9.09 2.53 -15.46
N LEU A 43 -8.29 3.49 -15.93
CA LEU A 43 -6.83 3.44 -15.95
C LEU A 43 -6.19 4.16 -14.76
N LEU A 44 -6.99 4.77 -13.88
CA LEU A 44 -6.48 5.47 -12.71
C LEU A 44 -5.84 4.49 -11.70
N PRO A 45 -4.63 4.78 -11.19
CA PRO A 45 -4.06 4.05 -10.07
C PRO A 45 -4.98 4.10 -8.85
N LYS A 46 -5.27 2.94 -8.27
CA LYS A 46 -6.07 2.81 -7.04
C LYS A 46 -5.16 2.64 -5.84
N VAL A 47 -5.47 3.36 -4.76
CA VAL A 47 -4.71 3.25 -3.51
C VAL A 47 -5.34 2.14 -2.66
N VAL A 48 -4.64 1.01 -2.56
CA VAL A 48 -5.08 -0.15 -1.77
C VAL A 48 -4.77 0.03 -0.29
N ALA A 49 -3.66 0.72 0.02
CA ALA A 49 -3.25 0.99 1.39
C ALA A 49 -2.48 2.30 1.49
N ARG A 50 -2.57 2.95 2.65
CA ARG A 50 -1.80 4.14 3.03
C ARG A 50 -1.06 3.89 4.33
N PHE A 51 0.07 4.58 4.51
CA PHE A 51 0.57 4.81 5.86
C PHE A 51 -0.45 5.67 6.59
N ALA A 52 -0.79 5.30 7.83
CA ALA A 52 -1.84 6.01 8.56
C ALA A 52 -1.49 7.50 8.74
N ASP A 53 -2.48 8.39 8.76
CA ASP A 53 -2.25 9.82 8.97
C ASP A 53 -2.14 10.18 10.46
N GLU A 54 -1.27 9.46 11.17
CA GLU A 54 -1.01 9.57 12.61
C GLU A 54 0.42 9.07 12.92
N PRO A 55 0.95 9.24 14.14
CA PRO A 55 2.26 8.69 14.49
C PRO A 55 2.36 7.19 14.17
N LEU A 56 3.28 6.86 13.26
CA LEU A 56 3.31 5.56 12.56
C LEU A 56 4.03 4.47 13.34
N LEU A 57 4.93 4.85 14.25
CA LEU A 57 5.78 3.91 14.96
C LEU A 57 4.95 3.07 15.91
N LEU A 58 5.05 1.75 15.75
CA LEU A 58 4.59 0.79 16.76
C LEU A 58 5.77 0.33 17.62
N SER A 59 6.90 0.01 16.98
CA SER A 59 8.14 -0.40 17.62
C SER A 59 9.32 -0.20 16.67
N GLY A 60 10.53 -0.13 17.21
CA GLY A 60 11.77 0.12 16.47
C GLY A 60 12.15 1.60 16.48
N TYR A 61 12.59 2.12 15.34
CA TYR A 61 13.02 3.51 15.17
C TYR A 61 12.42 4.09 13.90
N VAL A 62 11.86 5.30 14.01
CA VAL A 62 11.49 6.13 12.87
C VAL A 62 11.86 7.56 13.21
N GLU A 63 12.35 8.28 12.22
CA GLU A 63 12.60 9.71 12.29
C GLU A 63 11.86 10.36 11.13
N ARG A 64 11.26 11.52 11.40
CA ARG A 64 10.50 12.29 10.42
C ARG A 64 9.37 11.51 9.74
N ASP A 65 8.58 10.77 10.53
CA ASP A 65 7.49 9.96 9.97
C ASP A 65 6.40 10.81 9.32
N GLU A 66 6.30 12.10 9.66
CA GLU A 66 5.43 13.09 9.02
C GLU A 66 5.60 13.20 7.50
N ILE A 67 6.76 12.81 6.94
CA ILE A 67 7.02 12.84 5.49
C ILE A 67 6.22 11.73 4.77
N ILE A 68 5.99 10.60 5.44
CA ILE A 68 5.37 9.41 4.86
C ILE A 68 3.91 9.19 5.30
N ARG A 69 3.44 9.86 6.36
CA ARG A 69 2.05 9.78 6.82
C ARG A 69 1.05 10.14 5.71
N GLY A 70 -0.04 9.39 5.63
CA GLY A 70 -1.08 9.54 4.61
C GLY A 70 -0.69 9.14 3.18
N LYS A 71 0.60 8.88 2.92
CA LYS A 71 1.08 8.53 1.57
C LYS A 71 0.67 7.11 1.18
N PRO A 72 0.41 6.85 -0.11
CA PRO A 72 0.18 5.50 -0.60
C PRO A 72 1.32 4.55 -0.27
N ALA A 73 0.96 3.37 0.25
CA ALA A 73 1.88 2.30 0.58
C ALA A 73 1.66 1.05 -0.29
N VAL A 74 0.45 0.87 -0.82
CA VAL A 74 0.15 -0.15 -1.85
C VAL A 74 -0.70 0.49 -2.94
N LEU A 75 -0.31 0.28 -4.20
CA LEU A 75 -1.04 0.76 -5.37
C LEU A 75 -1.43 -0.41 -6.28
N ASP A 76 -2.66 -0.40 -6.78
CA ASP A 76 -3.13 -1.21 -7.92
C ASP A 76 -3.13 -0.31 -9.15
N VAL A 77 -2.24 -0.58 -10.11
CA VAL A 77 -2.01 0.25 -11.29
C VAL A 77 -2.44 -0.53 -12.54
N PRO A 78 -3.55 -0.16 -13.21
CA PRO A 78 -3.92 -0.74 -14.49
C PRO A 78 -2.82 -0.54 -15.55
N TYR A 79 -2.47 -1.59 -16.28
CA TYR A 79 -1.44 -1.53 -17.33
C TYR A 79 -1.68 -2.58 -18.42
N GLY A 80 -1.96 -2.11 -19.65
CA GLY A 80 -2.32 -2.99 -20.77
C GLY A 80 -3.58 -3.81 -20.44
N GLU A 81 -3.50 -5.12 -20.64
CA GLU A 81 -4.59 -6.06 -20.30
C GLU A 81 -4.55 -6.54 -18.83
N GLY A 82 -3.60 -6.03 -18.03
CA GLY A 82 -3.37 -6.47 -16.67
C GLY A 82 -3.21 -5.31 -15.69
N ARG A 83 -2.51 -5.61 -14.59
CA ARG A 83 -2.33 -4.70 -13.48
C ARG A 83 -0.98 -4.92 -12.81
N ILE A 84 -0.41 -3.85 -12.30
CA ILE A 84 0.84 -3.82 -11.55
C ILE A 84 0.51 -3.48 -10.12
N ILE A 85 0.83 -4.37 -9.19
CA ILE A 85 0.68 -4.10 -7.76
C ILE A 85 2.02 -3.65 -7.18
N LEU A 86 2.08 -2.42 -6.69
CA LEU A 86 3.28 -1.84 -6.11
C LEU A 86 3.20 -1.89 -4.58
N PHE A 87 4.24 -2.42 -3.94
CA PHE A 87 4.37 -2.47 -2.48
C PHE A 87 5.50 -1.55 -2.01
N GLY A 88 5.17 -0.62 -1.12
CA GLY A 88 6.11 0.36 -0.56
C GLY A 88 6.87 -0.16 0.67
N PHE A 89 6.61 -1.39 1.09
CA PHE A 89 7.18 -1.99 2.29
C PHE A 89 7.52 -3.46 2.08
N SER A 90 8.33 -4.02 2.99
CA SER A 90 8.83 -5.40 2.88
C SER A 90 7.77 -6.42 3.33
N PHE A 91 6.75 -6.66 2.51
CA PHE A 91 5.63 -7.57 2.82
C PHE A 91 6.06 -9.04 3.06
N HIS A 92 7.20 -9.46 2.51
CA HIS A 92 7.75 -10.82 2.65
C HIS A 92 8.82 -10.92 3.75
N ASN A 93 9.04 -9.86 4.52
CA ASN A 93 10.17 -9.79 5.46
C ASN A 93 10.17 -11.00 6.42
N ARG A 94 11.24 -11.81 6.29
CA ARG A 94 11.50 -13.03 7.08
C ARG A 94 10.36 -14.05 7.09
N ALA A 95 9.43 -13.96 6.15
CA ALA A 95 8.19 -14.72 6.16
C ALA A 95 7.37 -14.61 7.47
N GLN A 96 7.53 -13.54 8.25
CA GLN A 96 6.83 -13.35 9.53
C GLN A 96 5.75 -12.26 9.50
N ALA A 97 5.65 -11.50 8.42
CA ALA A 97 4.65 -10.46 8.24
C ALA A 97 3.28 -11.05 7.83
N HIS A 98 2.77 -11.98 8.62
CA HIS A 98 1.53 -12.71 8.36
C HIS A 98 0.32 -11.80 8.11
N THR A 99 0.29 -10.63 8.75
CA THR A 99 -0.77 -9.62 8.57
C THR A 99 -0.83 -9.08 7.13
N THR A 100 0.31 -8.99 6.43
CA THR A 100 0.38 -8.43 5.08
C THR A 100 0.46 -9.50 3.97
N PHE A 101 0.51 -10.79 4.32
CA PHE A 101 0.54 -11.87 3.33
C PHE A 101 -0.72 -11.94 2.48
N LYS A 102 -1.88 -11.62 3.06
CA LYS A 102 -3.15 -11.58 2.31
C LYS A 102 -3.03 -10.66 1.10
N LEU A 103 -2.44 -9.47 1.27
CA LEU A 103 -2.22 -8.54 0.15
C LEU A 103 -1.46 -9.22 -0.99
N PHE A 104 -0.35 -9.91 -0.68
CA PHE A 104 0.47 -10.57 -1.70
C PHE A 104 -0.27 -11.71 -2.41
N PHE A 105 -0.94 -12.60 -1.67
CA PHE A 105 -1.67 -13.71 -2.29
C PHE A 105 -2.91 -13.24 -3.05
N ASN A 106 -3.63 -12.25 -2.53
CA ASN A 106 -4.75 -11.62 -3.23
C ASN A 106 -4.25 -10.97 -4.54
N SER A 107 -3.09 -10.29 -4.53
CA SER A 107 -2.49 -9.71 -5.74
C SER A 107 -2.15 -10.73 -6.82
N MET A 108 -1.82 -11.97 -6.46
CA MET A 108 -1.58 -13.03 -7.46
C MET A 108 -2.86 -13.64 -8.02
N TYR A 109 -3.97 -13.52 -7.28
CA TYR A 109 -5.26 -14.10 -7.65
C TYR A 109 -6.17 -13.11 -8.41
N TYR A 110 -6.06 -11.82 -8.10
CA TYR A 110 -6.88 -10.71 -8.61
C TYR A 110 -6.53 -10.26 -10.04
#